data_AF-A0A448I0E7-F1
#
_entry.id   AF-A0A448I0E7-F1
#
_cell.length_a   1.000
_cell.length_b   1.000
_cell.length_c   1.000
_cell.angle_alpha   90.00
_cell.angle_beta   90.00
_cell.angle_gamma   90.00
#
_symmetry.space_group_name_H-M   'P 1'
#
loop_
_entity.id
_entity.type
_entity.pdbx_description
1 polymer ?
#
loop_
_entity_poly.entity_id
_entity_poly.type
_entity_poly.pdbx_seq_one_letter_code
_entity_poly.pdbx_strand_id
1 'polypeptide(L)'
;MLREIIAKANRPAVEGFHSAVQQAGNSTGDKKGMWADSSFEDLVQYNDGFRTGLIGTPEQIAERIAAYRKRGVDLILGGFLHFQEEIEYFGARVLPLVREIEASERDSADSPVLIPA
;
A
#
# COMPACT_ATOMS: atom_id res chain seq x y z
N MET A 1 9.93 -12.62 -0.62
CA MET A 1 9.90 -11.23 -1.13
C MET A 1 9.91 -10.20 0.00
N LEU A 2 8.80 -9.87 0.69
CA LEU A 2 8.79 -8.81 1.72
C LEU A 2 9.85 -8.99 2.82
N ARG A 3 9.99 -10.20 3.39
CA ARG A 3 11.04 -10.49 4.39
C ARG A 3 12.46 -10.19 3.90
N GLU A 4 12.72 -10.40 2.62
CA GLU A 4 14.03 -10.16 2.02
C GLU A 4 14.29 -8.66 1.82
N ILE A 5 13.26 -7.91 1.43
CA ILE A 5 13.33 -6.44 1.31
C ILE A 5 13.67 -5.83 2.68
N ILE A 6 12.96 -6.26 3.74
CA ILE A 6 13.23 -5.82 5.12
C ILE A 6 14.65 -6.21 5.54
N ALA A 7 15.10 -7.43 5.24
CA ALA A 7 16.43 -7.90 5.61
C ALA A 7 17.57 -7.11 4.93
N LYS A 8 17.32 -6.58 3.73
CA LYS A 8 18.27 -5.77 2.95
C LYS A 8 18.11 -4.26 3.16
N ALA A 9 17.22 -3.82 4.05
CA ALA A 9 16.98 -2.41 4.32
C ALA A 9 18.24 -1.72 4.88
N ASN A 10 18.44 -0.45 4.50
CA ASN A 10 19.45 0.39 5.12
C ASN A 10 19.00 0.76 6.55
N ARG A 11 19.41 -0.06 7.52
CA ARG A 11 19.02 0.11 8.94
C ARG A 11 19.28 1.52 9.48
N PRO A 12 20.49 2.12 9.33
CA PRO A 12 20.73 3.48 9.79
C PRO A 12 19.74 4.51 9.22
N ALA A 13 19.37 4.41 7.94
CA ALA A 13 18.42 5.32 7.32
C ALA A 13 16.99 5.16 7.90
N VAL A 14 16.54 3.91 8.06
CA VAL A 14 15.21 3.60 8.64
C VAL A 14 15.12 4.04 10.09
N GLU A 15 16.18 3.82 10.90
CA GLU A 15 16.24 4.27 12.30
C GLU A 15 16.32 5.79 12.42
N GLY A 16 17.02 6.45 11.51
CA GLY A 16 17.05 7.91 11.40
C GLY A 16 15.66 8.48 11.09
N PHE A 17 14.94 7.87 10.15
CA PHE A 17 13.56 8.26 9.84
C PHE A 17 12.61 8.02 11.02
N HIS A 18 12.71 6.86 11.68
CA HIS A 18 11.95 6.55 12.89
C HIS A 18 12.14 7.63 13.98
N SER A 19 13.38 8.03 14.22
CA SER A 19 13.70 9.09 15.18
C SER A 19 13.06 10.43 14.80
N ALA A 20 13.09 10.78 13.51
CA ALA A 20 12.49 12.01 12.99
C ALA A 20 10.96 12.03 13.14
N VAL A 21 10.27 10.92 12.84
CA VAL A 21 8.81 10.84 13.00
C VAL A 21 8.38 10.85 14.46
N GLN A 22 9.16 10.23 15.37
CA GLN A 22 8.95 10.32 16.82
C GLN A 22 9.11 11.75 17.33
N GLN A 23 10.18 12.44 16.91
CA GLN A 23 10.39 13.85 17.27
C GLN A 23 9.22 14.73 16.78
N ALA A 24 8.76 14.52 15.54
CA ALA A 24 7.63 15.25 14.98
C ALA A 24 6.35 15.01 15.78
N GLY A 25 6.03 13.75 16.10
CA GLY A 25 4.88 13.40 16.93
C GLY A 25 4.93 14.02 18.33
N ASN A 26 6.09 13.98 18.99
CA ASN A 26 6.29 14.62 20.29
C ASN A 26 6.19 16.14 20.26
N SER A 27 6.26 16.75 19.08
CA SER A 27 6.17 18.20 18.90
C SER A 27 4.72 18.68 18.70
N THR A 28 3.75 17.79 18.50
CA THR A 28 2.33 18.16 18.39
C THR A 28 1.73 18.52 19.75
N GLY A 29 0.56 19.17 19.74
CA GLY A 29 -0.17 19.55 20.96
C GLY A 29 -0.71 18.35 21.75
N ASP A 30 -1.01 17.25 21.07
CA ASP A 30 -1.53 16.00 21.65
C ASP A 30 -0.46 14.89 21.80
N LYS A 31 0.80 15.18 21.41
CA LYS A 31 1.93 14.23 21.40
C LYS A 31 1.73 13.01 20.51
N LYS A 32 0.86 13.10 19.51
CA LYS A 32 0.59 12.02 18.55
C LYS A 32 1.13 12.36 17.17
N GLY A 33 1.97 11.48 16.65
CA GLY A 33 2.50 11.55 15.28
C GLY A 33 1.78 10.57 14.36
N MET A 34 1.77 10.88 13.05
CA MET A 34 1.14 10.05 12.01
C MET A 34 1.69 8.61 11.94
N TRP A 35 2.97 8.42 12.32
CA TRP A 35 3.67 7.13 12.33
C TRP A 35 4.15 6.73 13.74
N ALA A 36 3.49 7.24 14.78
CA ALA A 36 3.91 7.00 16.16
C ALA A 36 3.87 5.51 16.55
N ASP A 37 2.97 4.75 15.93
CA ASP A 37 2.75 3.32 16.20
C ASP A 37 3.38 2.40 15.11
N SER A 38 4.15 2.94 14.17
CA SER A 38 4.77 2.17 13.07
C SER A 38 5.96 1.35 13.57
N SER A 39 6.07 0.09 13.14
CA SER A 39 7.24 -0.75 13.42
C SER A 39 8.43 -0.41 12.52
N PHE A 40 9.59 -1.01 12.76
CA PHE A 40 10.74 -0.88 11.85
C PHE A 40 10.37 -1.30 10.42
N GLU A 41 9.66 -2.43 10.29
CA GLU A 41 9.22 -3.00 9.02
C GLU A 41 8.28 -2.06 8.25
N ASP A 42 7.38 -1.39 8.97
CA ASP A 42 6.47 -0.40 8.39
C ASP A 42 7.25 0.79 7.82
N LEU A 43 8.35 1.17 8.47
CA LEU A 43 9.18 2.32 8.08
C LEU A 43 10.27 1.99 7.03
N VAL A 44 10.44 0.73 6.63
CA VAL A 44 11.36 0.33 5.54
C VAL A 44 11.00 1.02 4.22
N GLN A 45 9.71 1.20 3.98
CA GLN A 45 9.22 2.15 2.98
C GLN A 45 8.52 3.27 3.72
N TYR A 46 8.99 4.50 3.50
CA TYR A 46 8.40 5.68 4.11
C TYR A 46 6.88 5.71 3.88
N ASN A 47 6.15 6.23 4.86
CA ASN A 47 4.69 6.27 4.89
C ASN A 47 3.98 4.91 5.03
N ASP A 48 4.57 3.96 5.75
CA ASP A 48 4.00 2.61 5.93
C ASP A 48 3.75 1.89 4.57
N GLY A 49 4.62 2.13 3.58
CA GLY A 49 4.34 1.79 2.18
C GLY A 49 4.04 0.30 1.93
N PHE A 50 4.53 -0.59 2.80
CA PHE A 50 4.28 -2.04 2.71
C PHE A 50 3.08 -2.54 3.51
N ARG A 51 2.47 -1.70 4.35
CA ARG A 51 1.34 -2.09 5.22
C ARG A 51 0.11 -2.51 4.45
N THR A 52 -0.06 -1.97 3.24
CA THR A 52 -1.13 -2.37 2.32
C THR A 52 -0.94 -3.80 1.76
N GLY A 53 0.28 -4.34 1.83
CA GLY A 53 0.59 -5.68 1.34
C GLY A 53 0.42 -5.84 -0.17
N LEU A 54 0.53 -4.75 -0.94
CA LEU A 54 0.57 -4.75 -2.41
C LEU A 54 1.92 -5.26 -2.93
N ILE A 55 2.32 -6.45 -2.49
CA ILE A 55 3.60 -7.09 -2.77
C ILE A 55 3.31 -8.55 -3.12
N GLY A 56 3.77 -9.01 -4.28
CA GLY A 56 3.55 -10.38 -4.72
C GLY A 56 3.45 -10.50 -6.23
N THR A 57 2.75 -11.52 -6.70
CA THR A 57 2.42 -11.70 -8.12
C THR A 57 1.33 -10.71 -8.56
N PRO A 58 1.15 -10.48 -9.88
CA PRO A 58 0.08 -9.63 -10.37
C PRO A 58 -1.31 -10.02 -9.87
N GLU A 59 -1.59 -11.33 -9.76
CA GLU A 59 -2.85 -11.87 -9.27
C GLU A 59 -3.06 -11.55 -7.79
N GLN A 60 -2.04 -11.77 -6.96
CA GLN A 60 -2.10 -11.43 -5.52
C GLN A 60 -2.33 -9.94 -5.28
N ILE A 61 -1.67 -9.09 -6.09
CA ILE A 61 -1.84 -7.64 -6.01
C ILE A 61 -3.25 -7.27 -6.47
N ALA A 62 -3.76 -7.84 -7.56
CA ALA A 62 -5.09 -7.55 -8.08
C ALA A 62 -6.20 -7.94 -7.09
N GLU A 63 -6.12 -9.14 -6.50
CA GLU A 63 -7.03 -9.60 -5.44
C GLU A 63 -7.02 -8.65 -4.24
N ARG A 64 -5.83 -8.18 -3.84
CA ARG A 64 -5.70 -7.24 -2.72
C ARG A 64 -6.34 -5.87 -3.03
N ILE A 65 -6.14 -5.36 -4.25
CA ILE A 65 -6.75 -4.10 -4.69
C ILE A 65 -8.28 -4.20 -4.66
N ALA A 66 -8.85 -5.27 -5.22
CA ALA A 66 -10.30 -5.52 -5.19
C ALA A 66 -10.81 -5.62 -3.74
N ALA A 67 -10.08 -6.33 -2.87
CA ALA A 67 -10.40 -6.43 -1.46
C ALA A 67 -10.40 -5.07 -0.73
N TYR A 68 -9.49 -4.15 -1.06
CA TYR A 68 -9.51 -2.78 -0.53
C TYR A 68 -10.71 -1.98 -1.04
N ARG A 69 -11.02 -2.08 -2.33
CA ARG A 69 -12.20 -1.40 -2.90
C ARG A 69 -13.50 -1.87 -2.25
N LYS A 70 -13.66 -3.16 -2.01
CA LYS A 70 -14.81 -3.72 -1.29
C LYS A 70 -14.97 -3.17 0.13
N ARG A 71 -13.88 -2.66 0.73
CA ARG A 71 -13.86 -2.02 2.05
C ARG A 71 -14.04 -0.50 1.98
N GLY A 72 -14.33 0.07 0.81
CA GLY A 72 -14.56 1.50 0.59
C GLY A 72 -13.32 2.31 0.27
N VAL A 73 -12.22 1.68 -0.16
CA VAL A 73 -11.04 2.40 -0.64
C VAL A 73 -11.22 2.77 -2.12
N ASP A 74 -11.34 4.06 -2.41
CA ASP A 74 -11.54 4.56 -3.78
C ASP A 74 -10.24 4.96 -4.48
N LEU A 75 -9.17 5.20 -3.72
CA LEU A 75 -7.87 5.64 -4.24
C LEU A 75 -6.72 4.84 -3.63
N ILE A 76 -5.82 4.36 -4.49
CA ILE A 76 -4.51 3.81 -4.11
C ILE A 76 -3.44 4.69 -4.73
N LEU A 77 -2.56 5.24 -3.90
CA LEU A 77 -1.36 5.95 -4.34
C LEU A 77 -0.19 4.97 -4.36
N GLY A 78 0.26 4.57 -5.56
CA GLY A 78 1.36 3.63 -5.74
C GLY A 78 2.71 4.34 -5.89
N GLY A 79 3.75 3.79 -5.26
CA GLY A 79 5.15 4.17 -5.46
C GLY A 79 5.92 3.03 -6.12
N PHE A 80 6.75 3.35 -7.11
CA PHE A 80 7.54 2.41 -7.91
C PHE A 80 9.01 2.80 -7.85
N LEU A 81 9.90 1.81 -7.70
CA LEU A 81 11.35 2.07 -7.63
C LEU A 81 11.93 2.24 -9.03
N HIS A 82 11.49 1.39 -9.97
CA HIS A 82 11.87 1.43 -11.38
C HIS A 82 10.66 1.87 -12.19
N PHE A 83 10.26 3.13 -12.00
CA PHE A 83 8.94 3.61 -12.44
C PHE A 83 8.66 3.39 -13.93
N GLN A 84 9.67 3.45 -14.80
CA GLN A 84 9.45 3.34 -16.24
C GLN A 84 8.96 1.94 -16.63
N GLU A 85 9.65 0.90 -16.17
CA GLU A 85 9.28 -0.50 -16.46
C GLU A 85 8.14 -0.98 -15.56
N GLU A 86 8.14 -0.59 -14.28
CA GLU A 86 7.17 -1.10 -13.31
C GLU A 86 5.77 -0.53 -13.53
N ILE A 87 5.63 0.73 -13.97
CA ILE A 87 4.31 1.30 -14.31
C ILE A 87 3.72 0.59 -15.54
N GLU A 88 4.53 0.36 -16.58
CA GLU A 88 4.08 -0.36 -17.76
C GLU A 88 3.67 -1.80 -17.40
N TYR A 89 4.51 -2.51 -16.63
CA TYR A 89 4.21 -3.85 -16.16
C TYR A 89 2.94 -3.88 -15.30
N PHE A 90 2.78 -2.97 -14.35
CA PHE A 90 1.60 -2.89 -13.50
C PHE A 90 0.34 -2.63 -14.33
N GLY A 91 0.40 -1.68 -15.26
CA GLY A 91 -0.70 -1.36 -16.17
C GLY A 91 -1.10 -2.54 -17.05
N ALA A 92 -0.12 -3.29 -17.57
CA ALA A 92 -0.37 -4.42 -18.47
C ALA A 92 -0.77 -5.71 -17.73
N ARG A 93 -0.30 -5.93 -16.49
CA ARG A 93 -0.40 -7.22 -15.80
C ARG A 93 -1.34 -7.21 -14.59
N VAL A 94 -1.52 -6.08 -13.92
CA VAL A 94 -2.34 -6.00 -12.69
C VAL A 94 -3.71 -5.40 -12.98
N LEU A 95 -3.75 -4.25 -13.66
CA LEU A 95 -5.01 -3.52 -13.88
C LEU A 95 -6.09 -4.36 -14.59
N PRO A 96 -5.80 -5.17 -15.63
CA PRO A 96 -6.82 -6.01 -16.26
C PRO A 96 -7.45 -7.01 -15.30
N LEU A 97 -6.62 -7.65 -14.45
CA LEU A 97 -7.08 -8.62 -13.45
C LEU A 97 -7.99 -7.97 -12.40
N VAL A 98 -7.65 -6.76 -11.95
CA VAL A 98 -8.51 -5.99 -11.04
C VAL A 98 -9.89 -5.75 -11.68
N ARG A 99 -9.93 -5.36 -12.96
CA ARG A 99 -11.19 -5.10 -13.67
C ARG A 99 -12.03 -6.36 -13.86
N GLU A 100 -11.39 -7.50 -14.13
CA GLU A 100 -12.05 -8.80 -14.22
C GLU A 100 -12.69 -9.20 -12.90
N ILE A 101 -11.94 -9.10 -11.79
CA ILE A 101 -12.46 -9.39 -10.44
C ILE A 101 -13.66 -8.49 -10.14
N GLU A 102 -13.51 -7.17 -10.33
CA GLU A 102 -14.60 -6.21 -10.10
C GLU A 102 -15.83 -6.47 -10.98
N ALA A 103 -15.66 -6.93 -12.22
CA ALA A 103 -16.77 -7.30 -13.09
C ALA A 103 -17.50 -8.54 -12.58
N SER A 104 -16.76 -9.58 -12.18
CA SER A 104 -17.34 -10.79 -11.62
C SER A 104 -18.10 -10.54 -10.30
N GLU A 105 -17.61 -9.62 -9.47
CA GLU A 105 -18.29 -9.23 -8.22
C GLU A 105 -19.56 -8.40 -8.47
N ARG A 106 -19.59 -7.58 -9.52
CA ARG A 106 -20.80 -6.83 -9.92
C ARG A 106 -21.92 -7.74 -10.42
N ASP A 107 -21.56 -8.80 -11.15
CA ASP A 107 -22.52 -9.79 -11.65
C ASP A 107 -22.99 -10.75 -10.55
N SER A 108 -22.34 -10.72 -9.38
CA SER A 108 -22.75 -11.44 -8.17
C SER A 108 -23.80 -10.63 -7.42
N ALA A 109 -24.92 -11.26 -7.04
CA ALA A 109 -26.17 -10.63 -6.57
C ALA A 109 -26.11 -9.84 -5.23
N ASP A 110 -24.94 -9.46 -4.75
CA ASP A 110 -24.71 -8.84 -3.42
C ASP A 110 -23.94 -7.51 -3.50
N SER A 111 -24.03 -6.80 -4.63
CA SER A 111 -23.28 -5.55 -4.82
C SER A 111 -23.93 -4.35 -4.10
N PRO A 112 -23.21 -3.62 -3.23
CA PRO A 112 -23.66 -2.32 -2.74
C PRO A 112 -23.72 -1.30 -3.88
N VAL A 113 -24.74 -0.45 -3.86
CA VAL A 113 -24.91 0.64 -4.83
C VAL A 113 -23.76 1.64 -4.69
N LEU A 114 -22.89 1.69 -5.68
CA LEU A 114 -21.89 2.76 -5.82
C LEU A 114 -22.62 4.06 -6.20
N ILE A 115 -22.53 5.07 -5.35
CA ILE A 115 -23.01 6.42 -5.65
C ILE A 115 -21.91 7.10 -6.48
N PRO A 116 -22.20 7.60 -7.70
CA PRO A 116 -21.21 8.34 -8.47
C PRO A 116 -20.89 9.68 -7.78
N ALA A 117 -19.62 10.07 -7.84
CA ALA A 117 -19.13 11.38 -7.41
C ALA A 117 -19.68 12.52 -8.27
#